data_AF-A0A8S7MTP6-F1
#
_entry.id   AF-A0A8S7MTP6-F1
#
_cell.length_a   1.000
_cell.length_b   1.000
_cell.length_c   1.000
_cell.angle_alpha   90.00
_cell.angle_beta   90.00
_cell.angle_gamma   90.00
#
_symmetry.space_group_name_H-M   'P 1'
#
loop_
_entity.id
_entity.type
_entity.pdbx_description
1 polymer ?
#
loop_
_entity_poly.entity_id
_entity_poly.type
_entity_poly.pdbx_seq_one_letter_code
_entity_poly.pdbx_strand_id
1 'polypeptide(L)'
;MTYQAIFTGWDDLTIEDLLVAYRKAKADSFFENTFPVAIKFAEYEQELLENLQKLLDLLQSEDGFSSNKKLIGKFRLLPKKLTTKKKHESQNGHVHFSNPKRAADHLFNNFDLIPEFRIIGDFPVDSHIISALWINMVGHKFDASLDNCCYGARLKRIRNDELFSNEQDNPFHISAVGSFSPYFQPYQKWRGDGLKAIRDELEKDRDIIAASLDLKSYYHFIDPLAITSDDLYNTLNIKLTEDEKAFTAQLAVFLKHWSDGAAAFGKKIAYKTPVINGGLVIGLTASRIISNILLHHWDKLVIEKLSPIHYGRYVDDMFLVIRDTGTI
;
A
#
# COMPACT_ATOMS: atom_id res chain seq x y z
N MET A 1 -15.70 -22.72 -19.04
CA MET A 1 -16.08 -22.16 -17.73
C MET A 1 -15.26 -20.90 -17.52
N THR A 2 -15.88 -19.82 -17.05
CA THR A 2 -15.16 -18.59 -16.68
C THR A 2 -14.41 -18.85 -15.37
N TYR A 3 -13.08 -18.68 -15.38
CA TYR A 3 -12.23 -18.81 -14.20
C TYR A 3 -12.77 -17.99 -13.01
N GLN A 4 -12.81 -18.60 -11.82
CA GLN A 4 -13.19 -17.94 -10.57
C GLN A 4 -12.09 -18.18 -9.53
N ALA A 5 -11.65 -17.09 -8.89
CA ALA A 5 -10.68 -17.14 -7.81
C ALA A 5 -11.43 -17.40 -6.49
N ILE A 6 -11.52 -18.67 -6.08
CA ILE A 6 -12.09 -19.10 -4.79
C ILE A 6 -11.03 -19.96 -4.09
N PHE A 7 -10.71 -19.62 -2.84
CA PHE A 7 -9.77 -20.40 -2.05
C PHE A 7 -10.52 -21.39 -1.16
N THR A 8 -10.37 -22.68 -1.46
CA THR A 8 -10.97 -23.81 -0.71
C THR A 8 -9.95 -24.69 0.00
N GLY A 9 -8.68 -24.27 0.01
CA GLY A 9 -7.58 -25.00 0.62
C GLY A 9 -6.32 -24.96 -0.24
N TRP A 10 -5.19 -25.34 0.35
CA TRP A 10 -3.92 -25.44 -0.35
C TRP A 10 -3.91 -26.59 -1.36
N ASP A 11 -4.53 -27.71 -1.05
CA ASP A 11 -4.58 -28.89 -1.94
C ASP A 11 -5.40 -28.65 -3.21
N ASP A 12 -6.40 -27.76 -3.14
CA ASP A 12 -7.28 -27.43 -4.27
C ASP A 12 -6.69 -26.38 -5.22
N LEU A 13 -5.56 -25.75 -4.85
CA LEU A 13 -4.90 -24.74 -5.66
C LEU A 13 -4.44 -25.34 -6.98
N THR A 14 -4.66 -24.62 -8.08
CA THR A 14 -4.30 -25.08 -9.41
C THR A 14 -3.20 -24.23 -10.04
N ILE A 15 -2.58 -24.76 -11.09
CA ILE A 15 -1.64 -23.98 -11.91
C ILE A 15 -2.35 -22.79 -12.60
N GLU A 16 -3.65 -22.89 -12.88
CA GLU A 16 -4.43 -21.82 -13.49
C GLU A 16 -4.52 -20.61 -12.54
N ASP A 17 -4.72 -20.87 -11.24
CA ASP A 17 -4.71 -19.83 -10.20
C ASP A 17 -3.39 -19.07 -10.15
N LEU A 18 -2.27 -19.81 -10.21
CA LEU A 18 -0.95 -19.22 -10.21
C LEU A 18 -0.65 -18.45 -11.50
N LEU A 19 -1.13 -18.91 -12.66
CA LEU A 19 -1.00 -18.18 -13.92
C LEU A 19 -1.74 -16.84 -13.89
N VAL A 20 -2.97 -16.83 -13.35
CA VAL A 20 -3.75 -15.60 -13.19
C VAL A 20 -3.09 -14.66 -12.18
N ALA A 21 -2.63 -15.19 -11.04
CA ALA A 21 -1.89 -14.42 -10.04
C ALA A 21 -0.57 -13.85 -10.60
N TYR A 22 0.18 -14.63 -11.38
CA TYR A 22 1.40 -14.19 -12.04
C TYR A 22 1.15 -13.04 -13.02
N ARG A 23 0.11 -13.12 -13.85
CA ARG A 23 -0.25 -12.03 -14.77
C ARG A 23 -0.51 -10.73 -14.01
N LYS A 24 -1.25 -10.80 -12.91
CA LYS A 24 -1.52 -9.65 -12.02
C LYS A 24 -0.23 -9.13 -11.37
N ALA A 25 0.59 -10.01 -10.81
CA ALA A 25 1.84 -9.68 -10.16
C ALA A 25 2.81 -8.95 -11.11
N LYS A 26 2.94 -9.44 -12.34
CA LYS A 26 3.76 -8.82 -13.40
C LYS A 26 3.26 -7.42 -13.73
N ALA A 27 1.96 -7.28 -14.01
CA ALA A 27 1.38 -5.99 -14.36
C ALA A 27 1.51 -4.98 -13.21
N ASP A 28 1.17 -5.37 -11.99
CA ASP A 28 1.24 -4.49 -10.82
C ASP A 28 2.67 -4.06 -10.51
N SER A 29 3.65 -4.96 -10.72
CA SER A 29 5.07 -4.67 -10.54
C SER A 29 5.66 -3.83 -11.66
N PHE A 30 5.11 -3.91 -12.88
CA PHE A 30 5.54 -3.10 -14.02
C PHE A 30 5.20 -1.62 -13.83
N PHE A 31 4.03 -1.32 -13.25
CA PHE A 31 3.61 0.05 -12.95
C PHE A 31 4.20 0.61 -11.64
N GLU A 32 4.99 -0.18 -10.92
CA GLU A 32 5.73 0.25 -9.74
C GLU A 32 7.08 0.85 -10.15
N ASN A 33 7.25 2.15 -9.90
CA ASN A 33 8.50 2.86 -10.22
C ASN A 33 9.57 2.72 -9.12
N THR A 34 9.25 2.02 -8.03
CA THR A 34 10.12 1.95 -6.84
C THR A 34 11.31 1.01 -7.04
N PHE A 35 11.17 -0.05 -7.86
CA PHE A 35 12.24 -1.04 -8.06
C PHE A 35 12.15 -1.68 -9.46
N PRO A 36 13.29 -1.95 -10.14
CA PRO A 36 13.29 -2.65 -11.43
C PRO A 36 13.02 -4.15 -11.26
N VAL A 37 11.78 -4.52 -10.91
CA VAL A 37 11.35 -5.93 -10.81
C VAL A 37 11.25 -6.57 -12.21
N ALA A 38 11.15 -5.76 -13.27
CA ALA A 38 10.96 -6.22 -14.65
C ALA A 38 12.01 -7.25 -15.11
N ILE A 39 13.28 -7.10 -14.71
CA ILE A 39 14.35 -8.05 -15.07
C ILE A 39 14.07 -9.41 -14.44
N LYS A 40 13.66 -9.45 -13.17
CA LYS A 40 13.35 -10.71 -12.48
C LYS A 40 12.17 -11.43 -13.13
N PHE A 41 11.15 -10.69 -13.56
CA PHE A 41 10.03 -11.27 -14.29
C PHE A 41 10.46 -11.83 -15.65
N ALA A 42 11.31 -11.12 -16.39
CA ALA A 42 11.84 -11.59 -17.67
C ALA A 42 12.69 -12.87 -17.54
N GLU A 43 13.50 -12.98 -16.47
CA GLU A 43 14.26 -14.19 -16.14
C GLU A 43 13.33 -15.34 -15.71
N TYR A 44 12.34 -15.06 -14.87
CA TYR A 44 11.36 -16.03 -14.40
C TYR A 44 10.52 -16.62 -15.54
N GLU A 45 10.24 -15.82 -16.57
CA GLU A 45 9.47 -16.19 -17.75
C GLU A 45 10.16 -17.18 -18.69
N GLN A 46 11.48 -17.32 -18.61
CA GLN A 46 12.20 -18.28 -19.44
C GLN A 46 11.73 -19.72 -19.20
N GLU A 47 11.39 -20.04 -17.95
CA GLU A 47 10.90 -21.35 -17.51
C GLU A 47 9.58 -21.19 -16.73
N LEU A 48 8.65 -20.40 -17.28
CA LEU A 48 7.45 -19.95 -16.55
C LEU A 48 6.66 -21.11 -15.93
N LEU A 49 6.30 -22.13 -16.72
CA LEU A 49 5.48 -23.24 -16.23
C LEU A 49 6.20 -24.06 -15.16
N GLU A 50 7.50 -24.33 -15.34
CA GLU A 50 8.26 -25.06 -14.33
C GLU A 50 8.38 -24.28 -13.03
N ASN A 51 8.59 -22.97 -13.11
CA ASN A 51 8.69 -22.11 -11.92
C ASN A 51 7.36 -22.02 -11.18
N LEU A 52 6.24 -21.89 -11.91
CA LEU A 52 4.90 -21.92 -11.31
C LEU A 52 4.56 -23.28 -10.72
N GLN A 53 4.97 -24.39 -11.34
CA GLN A 53 4.78 -25.73 -10.78
C GLN A 53 5.57 -25.90 -9.47
N LYS A 54 6.83 -25.47 -9.44
CA LYS A 54 7.64 -25.47 -8.20
C LYS A 54 7.00 -24.62 -7.09
N LEU A 55 6.40 -23.49 -7.46
CA LEU A 55 5.66 -22.64 -6.52
C LEU A 55 4.38 -23.34 -6.03
N LEU A 56 3.65 -24.01 -6.91
CA LEU A 56 2.45 -24.77 -6.57
C LEU A 56 2.77 -25.89 -5.57
N ASP A 57 3.77 -26.71 -5.88
CA ASP A 57 4.23 -27.81 -5.02
C ASP A 57 4.66 -27.30 -3.64
N LEU A 58 5.28 -26.11 -3.60
CA LEU A 58 5.66 -25.44 -2.34
C LEU A 58 4.44 -24.98 -1.55
N LEU A 59 3.42 -24.42 -2.19
CA LEU A 59 2.20 -23.94 -1.53
C LEU A 59 1.32 -25.08 -1.03
N GLN A 60 1.35 -26.23 -1.72
CA GLN A 60 0.66 -27.46 -1.34
C GLN A 60 1.39 -28.27 -0.26
N SER A 61 2.63 -27.88 0.10
CA SER A 61 3.36 -28.57 1.16
C SER A 61 2.83 -28.23 2.56
N GLU A 62 2.92 -29.18 3.50
CA GLU A 62 2.37 -29.04 4.86
C GLU A 62 2.92 -27.83 5.64
N ASP A 63 4.14 -27.37 5.34
CA ASP A 63 4.80 -26.26 6.03
C ASP A 63 4.30 -24.86 5.57
N GLY A 64 3.50 -24.79 4.50
CA GLY A 64 3.06 -23.54 3.88
C GLY A 64 4.21 -22.63 3.43
N PHE A 65 3.92 -21.35 3.19
CA PHE A 65 4.93 -20.40 2.67
C PHE A 65 5.51 -19.44 3.72
N SER A 66 4.88 -19.32 4.89
CA SER A 66 5.17 -18.25 5.85
C SER A 66 6.58 -18.33 6.45
N SER A 67 7.11 -19.53 6.63
CA SER A 67 8.44 -19.79 7.20
C SER A 67 9.54 -19.92 6.15
N ASN A 68 9.19 -19.84 4.86
CA ASN A 68 10.15 -20.08 3.79
C ASN A 68 11.09 -18.88 3.58
N LYS A 69 12.34 -19.05 4.02
CA LYS A 69 13.38 -18.01 3.93
C LYS A 69 13.71 -17.57 2.50
N LYS A 70 13.45 -18.42 1.48
CA LYS A 70 13.69 -18.05 0.07
C LYS A 70 12.70 -16.98 -0.39
N LEU A 71 11.49 -16.94 0.19
CA LEU A 71 10.43 -16.00 -0.18
C LEU A 71 10.55 -14.63 0.48
N ILE A 72 11.21 -14.52 1.65
CA ILE A 72 11.34 -13.26 2.40
C ILE A 72 12.09 -12.18 1.59
N GLY A 73 12.91 -12.57 0.61
CA GLY A 73 13.64 -11.63 -0.24
C GLY A 73 14.76 -10.89 0.51
N LYS A 74 15.24 -9.79 -0.08
CA LYS A 74 16.33 -8.96 0.45
C LYS A 74 15.78 -7.64 1.00
N PHE A 75 16.51 -7.05 1.95
CA PHE A 75 16.24 -5.70 2.45
C PHE A 75 17.10 -4.70 1.69
N ARG A 76 16.50 -3.61 1.20
CA ARG A 76 17.23 -2.54 0.51
C ARG A 76 16.96 -1.19 1.14
N LEU A 77 17.94 -0.30 1.03
CA LEU A 77 17.81 1.10 1.42
C LEU A 77 17.61 1.95 0.18
N LEU A 78 16.56 2.77 0.19
CA LEU A 78 16.36 3.81 -0.79
C LEU A 78 16.48 5.19 -0.15
N PRO A 79 17.11 6.17 -0.82
CA PRO A 79 17.05 7.56 -0.39
C PRO A 79 15.60 8.03 -0.36
N LYS A 80 15.17 8.60 0.79
CA LYS A 80 13.83 9.16 0.98
C LYS A 80 13.84 10.67 0.89
N LYS A 81 14.75 11.30 1.63
CA LYS A 81 14.83 12.76 1.75
C LYS A 81 16.26 13.16 2.09
N LEU A 82 16.64 14.36 1.66
CA LEU A 82 17.87 15.02 2.11
C LEU A 82 17.47 16.23 2.95
N THR A 83 17.67 16.13 4.27
CA THR A 83 17.38 17.23 5.19
C THR A 83 18.64 18.07 5.36
N THR A 84 18.50 19.39 5.29
CA THR A 84 19.61 20.35 5.35
C THR A 84 19.56 21.13 6.65
N LYS A 85 20.63 21.15 7.43
CA LYS A 85 20.80 22.07 8.57
C LYS A 85 21.83 23.13 8.22
N LYS A 86 21.52 24.42 8.41
CA LYS A 86 22.49 25.49 8.13
C LYS A 86 23.69 25.34 9.07
N LYS A 87 24.91 25.44 8.53
CA LYS A 87 26.16 25.42 9.32
C LYS A 87 26.37 26.73 10.11
N HIS A 88 25.83 27.84 9.61
CA HIS A 88 25.93 29.16 10.22
C HIS A 88 24.56 29.87 10.26
N GLU A 89 24.34 30.73 11.27
CA GLU A 89 23.20 31.65 11.34
C GLU A 89 23.41 32.82 10.35
N SER A 90 23.36 32.54 9.05
CA SER A 90 23.39 33.57 8.02
C SER A 90 22.01 33.80 7.38
N GLN A 91 21.78 35.06 7.01
CA GLN A 91 20.51 35.71 6.69
C GLN A 91 19.60 34.92 5.73
N ASN A 92 18.30 35.16 5.90
CA ASN A 92 17.15 34.49 5.26
C ASN A 92 17.07 34.70 3.74
N GLY A 93 17.98 34.11 2.96
CA GLY A 93 17.88 34.03 1.50
C GLY A 93 17.83 32.58 1.01
N HIS A 94 16.74 32.18 0.36
CA HIS A 94 16.72 30.97 -0.46
C HIS A 94 17.37 31.31 -1.82
N VAL A 95 18.57 30.81 -2.08
CA VAL A 95 19.28 31.04 -3.34
C VAL A 95 19.14 29.81 -4.24
N HIS A 96 18.51 29.99 -5.40
CA HIS A 96 18.43 28.96 -6.43
C HIS A 96 19.48 29.23 -7.51
N PHE A 97 20.34 28.23 -7.77
CA PHE A 97 21.32 28.30 -8.85
C PHE A 97 20.83 27.43 -10.01
N SER A 98 20.78 27.99 -11.22
CA SER A 98 20.49 27.23 -12.44
C SER A 98 21.60 26.25 -12.82
N ASN A 99 22.85 26.50 -12.39
CA ASN A 99 23.96 25.60 -12.58
C ASN A 99 23.99 24.51 -11.47
N PRO A 100 23.82 23.22 -11.80
CA PRO A 100 23.75 22.14 -10.80
C PRO A 100 25.03 21.99 -9.96
N LYS A 101 26.20 22.19 -10.56
CA LYS A 101 27.48 22.13 -9.83
C LYS A 101 27.55 23.23 -8.79
N ARG A 102 27.19 24.47 -9.17
CA ARG A 102 27.17 25.61 -8.25
C ARG A 102 26.11 25.44 -7.16
N ALA A 103 24.97 24.83 -7.47
CA ALA A 103 23.94 24.48 -6.49
C ALA A 103 24.47 23.45 -5.46
N ALA A 104 25.15 22.41 -5.93
CA ALA A 104 25.74 21.39 -5.07
C ALA A 104 26.88 21.96 -4.19
N ASP A 105 27.80 22.74 -4.78
CA ASP A 105 28.88 23.38 -4.05
C ASP A 105 28.33 24.31 -2.95
N HIS A 106 27.31 25.12 -3.27
CA HIS A 106 26.64 25.95 -2.28
C HIS A 106 25.97 25.12 -1.18
N LEU A 107 25.33 24.01 -1.54
CA LEU A 107 24.67 23.10 -0.61
C LEU A 107 25.68 22.50 0.38
N PHE A 108 26.80 21.94 -0.11
CA PHE A 108 27.82 21.32 0.75
C PHE A 108 28.56 22.33 1.62
N ASN A 109 28.80 23.54 1.11
CA ASN A 109 29.53 24.57 1.85
C ASN A 109 28.71 25.19 2.98
N ASN A 110 27.40 25.37 2.78
CA ASN A 110 26.54 26.11 3.71
C ASN A 110 25.65 25.24 4.60
N PHE A 111 25.45 23.97 4.26
CA PHE A 111 24.54 23.08 4.97
C PHE A 111 25.22 21.77 5.38
N ASP A 112 24.88 21.29 6.57
CA ASP A 112 25.05 19.90 6.98
C ASP A 112 23.91 19.08 6.40
N LEU A 113 24.29 18.02 5.70
CA LEU A 113 23.36 17.16 4.98
C LEU A 113 23.07 15.91 5.81
N ILE A 114 21.80 15.72 6.11
CA ILE A 114 21.28 14.58 6.85
C ILE A 114 20.42 13.78 5.87
N PRO A 115 20.98 12.74 5.23
CA PRO A 115 20.21 11.87 4.37
C PRO A 115 19.31 10.98 5.23
N GLU A 116 18.05 10.88 4.81
CA GLU A 116 17.07 9.96 5.36
C GLU A 116 16.84 8.84 4.35
N PHE A 117 16.91 7.60 4.84
CA PHE A 117 16.69 6.41 4.04
C PHE A 117 15.41 5.69 4.47
N ARG A 118 14.86 4.93 3.54
CA ARG A 118 13.72 4.03 3.76
C ARG A 118 14.13 2.60 3.44
N ILE A 119 13.75 1.67 4.31
CA ILE A 119 13.89 0.24 4.03
C ILE A 119 12.72 -0.21 3.16
N ILE A 120 13.02 -0.89 2.06
CA ILE A 120 12.04 -1.53 1.18
C ILE A 120 12.40 -3.01 1.01
N GLY A 121 11.43 -3.80 0.57
CA GLY A 121 11.62 -5.22 0.30
C GLY A 121 11.90 -5.49 -1.18
N ASP A 122 12.94 -6.27 -1.43
CA ASP A 122 13.33 -6.76 -2.75
C ASP A 122 13.03 -8.26 -2.84
N PHE A 123 11.81 -8.58 -3.28
CA PHE A 123 11.27 -9.94 -3.26
C PHE A 123 11.59 -10.74 -4.51
N PRO A 124 11.63 -12.08 -4.42
CA PRO A 124 11.55 -12.93 -5.60
C PRO A 124 10.17 -12.83 -6.26
N VAL A 125 10.07 -13.23 -7.52
CA VAL A 125 8.82 -13.22 -8.29
C VAL A 125 7.74 -14.06 -7.58
N ASP A 126 8.10 -15.20 -7.00
CA ASP A 126 7.17 -16.06 -6.25
C ASP A 126 6.40 -15.30 -5.16
N SER A 127 7.05 -14.42 -4.39
CA SER A 127 6.36 -13.65 -3.34
C SER A 127 5.43 -12.59 -3.92
N HIS A 128 5.75 -12.03 -5.08
CA HIS A 128 4.82 -11.16 -5.81
C HIS A 128 3.60 -11.94 -6.32
N ILE A 129 3.80 -13.19 -6.78
CA ILE A 129 2.72 -14.08 -7.19
C ILE A 129 1.83 -14.43 -5.99
N ILE A 130 2.40 -14.82 -4.85
CA ILE A 130 1.63 -15.12 -3.62
C ILE A 130 0.84 -13.89 -3.16
N SER A 131 1.46 -12.69 -3.19
CA SER A 131 0.78 -11.43 -2.87
C SER A 131 -0.41 -11.18 -3.80
N ALA A 132 -0.26 -11.40 -5.11
CA ALA A 132 -1.36 -11.25 -6.07
C ALA A 132 -2.42 -12.35 -5.92
N LEU A 133 -2.02 -13.59 -5.62
CA LEU A 133 -2.91 -14.71 -5.36
C LEU A 133 -3.81 -14.43 -4.16
N TRP A 134 -3.23 -13.93 -3.06
CA TRP A 134 -4.01 -13.53 -1.89
C TRP A 134 -5.01 -12.42 -2.24
N ILE A 135 -4.62 -11.42 -3.03
CA ILE A 135 -5.54 -10.36 -3.48
C ILE A 135 -6.70 -10.96 -4.29
N ASN A 136 -6.39 -11.84 -5.24
CA ASN A 136 -7.37 -12.46 -6.12
C ASN A 136 -8.41 -13.29 -5.34
N MET A 137 -7.97 -13.99 -4.31
CA MET A 137 -8.79 -14.95 -3.57
C MET A 137 -9.49 -14.35 -2.33
N VAL A 138 -8.82 -13.45 -1.61
CA VAL A 138 -9.27 -12.98 -0.28
C VAL A 138 -9.20 -11.47 -0.15
N GLY A 139 -8.08 -10.85 -0.56
CA GLY A 139 -7.82 -9.43 -0.39
C GLY A 139 -8.87 -8.52 -1.03
N HIS A 140 -9.51 -8.97 -2.12
CA HIS A 140 -10.58 -8.21 -2.75
C HIS A 140 -11.84 -8.05 -1.87
N LYS A 141 -12.09 -8.97 -0.92
CA LYS A 141 -13.18 -8.86 0.06
C LYS A 141 -12.90 -7.76 1.07
N PHE A 142 -11.64 -7.62 1.49
CA PHE A 142 -11.18 -6.53 2.35
C PHE A 142 -11.25 -5.17 1.67
N ASP A 143 -10.86 -5.07 0.40
CA ASP A 143 -10.99 -3.80 -0.33
C ASP A 143 -12.46 -3.41 -0.59
N ALA A 144 -13.38 -4.38 -0.63
CA ALA A 144 -14.80 -4.12 -0.86
C ALA A 144 -15.48 -3.44 0.34
N SER A 145 -15.00 -3.68 1.57
CA SER A 145 -15.58 -3.11 2.79
C SER A 145 -15.17 -1.65 3.05
N LEU A 146 -14.22 -1.12 2.27
CA LEU A 146 -13.79 0.27 2.39
C LEU A 146 -14.85 1.22 1.83
N ASP A 147 -14.99 2.38 2.45
CA ASP A 147 -15.93 3.43 2.03
C ASP A 147 -15.40 4.28 0.86
N ASN A 148 -16.28 5.06 0.26
CA ASN A 148 -15.97 5.96 -0.86
C ASN A 148 -15.04 7.12 -0.49
N CYS A 149 -14.81 7.36 0.80
CA CYS A 149 -13.80 8.31 1.27
C CYS A 149 -12.37 7.81 1.05
N CYS A 150 -12.15 6.52 0.77
CA CYS A 150 -10.84 5.96 0.43
C CYS A 150 -10.60 5.94 -1.08
N TYR A 151 -9.78 6.87 -1.57
CA TYR A 151 -9.45 7.04 -3.00
C TYR A 151 -8.19 6.25 -3.40
N GLY A 152 -7.22 6.17 -2.49
CA GLY A 152 -5.89 5.62 -2.78
C GLY A 152 -5.88 4.10 -2.84
N ALA A 153 -5.09 3.55 -3.76
CA ALA A 153 -4.74 2.14 -3.85
C ALA A 153 -5.94 1.15 -3.81
N ARG A 154 -7.06 1.52 -4.42
CA ARG A 154 -8.26 0.69 -4.57
C ARG A 154 -8.12 -0.32 -5.73
N LEU A 155 -8.74 -1.48 -5.58
CA LEU A 155 -8.75 -2.51 -6.63
C LEU A 155 -9.66 -2.12 -7.80
N LYS A 156 -9.35 -2.62 -8.99
CA LYS A 156 -10.21 -2.49 -10.17
C LYS A 156 -11.42 -3.39 -10.03
N ARG A 157 -12.59 -2.78 -10.10
CA ARG A 157 -13.90 -3.43 -10.10
C ARG A 157 -14.45 -3.48 -11.52
N ILE A 158 -15.28 -4.46 -11.83
CA ILE A 158 -16.01 -4.49 -13.12
C ILE A 158 -16.97 -3.30 -13.12
N ARG A 159 -17.03 -2.53 -14.21
CA ARG A 159 -18.02 -1.46 -14.34
C ARG A 159 -19.31 -2.07 -14.87
N ASN A 160 -20.38 -1.91 -14.13
CA ASN A 160 -21.73 -2.15 -14.62
C ASN A 160 -22.35 -0.79 -14.96
N ASP A 161 -22.96 -0.66 -16.13
CA ASP A 161 -23.60 0.58 -16.60
C ASP A 161 -24.95 0.88 -15.89
N GLU A 162 -25.24 0.19 -14.78
CA GLU A 162 -26.45 0.44 -14.00
C GLU A 162 -26.30 1.73 -13.20
N LEU A 163 -27.15 2.71 -13.54
CA LEU A 163 -27.20 4.10 -13.03
C LEU A 163 -27.24 4.26 -11.51
N PHE A 164 -27.42 3.17 -10.74
CA PHE A 164 -27.56 3.18 -9.28
C PHE A 164 -26.67 2.16 -8.56
N SER A 165 -25.74 1.49 -9.26
CA SER A 165 -24.81 0.56 -8.62
C SER A 165 -23.63 1.32 -7.99
N ASN A 166 -23.34 1.06 -6.72
CA ASN A 166 -22.08 1.52 -6.13
C ASN A 166 -20.94 0.71 -6.76
N GLU A 167 -19.91 1.37 -7.31
CA GLU A 167 -18.76 0.67 -7.91
C GLU A 167 -18.07 -0.30 -6.94
N GLN A 168 -18.20 -0.09 -5.62
CA GLN A 168 -17.68 -0.98 -4.57
C GLN A 168 -18.34 -2.35 -4.55
N ASP A 169 -19.64 -2.42 -4.86
CA ASP A 169 -20.43 -3.66 -4.83
C ASP A 169 -20.14 -4.54 -6.05
N ASN A 170 -19.47 -3.97 -7.06
CA ASN A 170 -19.11 -4.71 -8.25
C ASN A 170 -18.00 -5.74 -7.96
N PRO A 171 -18.00 -6.86 -8.68
CA PRO A 171 -16.98 -7.89 -8.52
C PRO A 171 -15.59 -7.37 -8.88
N PHE A 172 -14.57 -7.94 -8.23
CA PHE A 172 -13.18 -7.70 -8.55
C PHE A 172 -12.88 -8.11 -9.99
N HIS A 173 -12.20 -7.25 -10.74
CA HIS A 173 -11.93 -7.48 -12.16
C HIS A 173 -10.72 -8.42 -12.35
N ILE A 174 -10.94 -9.72 -12.14
CA ILE A 174 -9.91 -10.77 -12.20
C ILE A 174 -9.23 -10.87 -13.59
N SER A 175 -9.98 -10.60 -14.66
CA SER A 175 -9.49 -10.62 -16.04
C SER A 175 -8.73 -9.35 -16.47
N ALA A 176 -8.79 -8.26 -15.69
CA ALA A 176 -8.04 -7.04 -16.03
C ALA A 176 -6.52 -7.29 -15.98
N VAL A 177 -5.75 -6.49 -16.72
CA VAL A 177 -4.28 -6.60 -16.80
C VAL A 177 -3.63 -6.51 -15.42
N GLY A 178 -3.94 -5.46 -14.63
CA GLY A 178 -3.46 -5.27 -13.27
C GLY A 178 -4.57 -5.32 -12.22
N SER A 179 -4.21 -5.32 -10.95
CA SER A 179 -5.15 -5.39 -9.82
C SER A 179 -5.66 -4.01 -9.42
N PHE A 180 -4.83 -2.97 -9.55
CA PHE A 180 -5.14 -1.63 -9.04
C PHE A 180 -5.49 -0.63 -10.13
N SER A 181 -6.28 0.38 -9.75
CA SER A 181 -6.55 1.57 -10.57
C SER A 181 -5.28 2.44 -10.69
N PRO A 182 -5.03 3.07 -11.86
CA PRO A 182 -3.88 3.96 -12.01
C PRO A 182 -3.92 5.11 -11.02
N TYR A 183 -2.78 5.46 -10.42
CA TYR A 183 -2.72 6.38 -9.27
C TYR A 183 -3.15 7.82 -9.60
N PHE A 184 -2.91 8.30 -10.82
CA PHE A 184 -3.06 9.72 -11.18
C PHE A 184 -4.52 10.21 -11.11
N GLN A 185 -5.46 9.38 -11.57
CA GLN A 185 -6.89 9.72 -11.63
C GLN A 185 -7.51 9.85 -10.23
N PRO A 186 -7.42 8.84 -9.35
CA PRO A 186 -7.99 8.94 -8.00
C PRO A 186 -7.31 10.02 -7.16
N TYR A 187 -6.02 10.28 -7.39
CA TYR A 187 -5.31 11.35 -6.70
C TYR A 187 -5.80 12.75 -7.10
N GLN A 188 -5.98 12.98 -8.41
CA GLN A 188 -6.55 14.22 -8.91
C GLN A 188 -8.00 14.39 -8.41
N LYS A 189 -8.78 13.31 -8.40
CA LYS A 189 -10.15 13.31 -7.88
C LYS A 189 -10.19 13.65 -6.39
N TRP A 190 -9.40 12.98 -5.55
CA TRP A 190 -9.30 13.24 -4.11
C TRP A 190 -8.99 14.72 -3.81
N ARG A 191 -7.98 15.30 -4.47
CA ARG A 191 -7.68 16.73 -4.31
C ARG A 191 -8.80 17.62 -4.83
N GLY A 192 -9.35 17.28 -6.00
CA GLY A 192 -10.40 18.04 -6.68
C GLY A 192 -11.69 18.12 -5.87
N ASP A 193 -12.14 16.99 -5.32
CA ASP A 193 -13.37 16.89 -4.54
C ASP A 193 -13.28 17.73 -3.25
N GLY A 194 -12.13 17.71 -2.56
CA GLY A 194 -11.93 18.57 -1.40
C GLY A 194 -11.86 20.06 -1.73
N LEU A 195 -11.19 20.45 -2.83
CA LEU A 195 -11.17 21.84 -3.29
C LEU A 195 -12.55 22.33 -3.75
N LYS A 196 -13.33 21.45 -4.37
CA LYS A 196 -14.71 21.74 -4.75
C LYS A 196 -15.57 21.97 -3.52
N ALA A 197 -15.47 21.12 -2.50
CA ALA A 197 -16.21 21.27 -1.25
C ALA A 197 -15.92 22.63 -0.56
N ILE A 198 -14.66 23.08 -0.60
CA ILE A 198 -14.29 24.41 -0.08
C ILE A 198 -14.98 25.52 -0.88
N ARG A 199 -14.90 25.49 -2.21
CA ARG A 199 -15.52 26.51 -3.07
C ARG A 199 -17.04 26.56 -2.87
N ASP A 200 -17.68 25.40 -2.86
CA ASP A 200 -19.14 25.27 -2.73
C ASP A 200 -19.68 25.86 -1.41
N GLU A 201 -18.92 25.81 -0.30
CA GLU A 201 -19.32 26.45 0.96
C GLU A 201 -18.95 27.93 1.03
N LEU A 202 -17.82 28.34 0.46
CA LEU A 202 -17.44 29.76 0.36
C LEU A 202 -18.41 30.56 -0.52
N GLU A 203 -18.90 29.97 -1.62
CA GLU A 203 -19.95 30.57 -2.46
C GLU A 203 -21.29 30.76 -1.74
N LYS A 204 -21.48 30.09 -0.60
CA LYS A 204 -22.66 30.24 0.28
C LYS A 204 -22.39 31.16 1.46
N ASP A 205 -21.31 31.94 1.42
CA ASP A 205 -20.84 32.82 2.51
C ASP A 205 -20.71 32.10 3.86
N ARG A 206 -20.19 30.86 3.85
CA ARG A 206 -19.92 30.08 5.06
C ARG A 206 -18.43 29.95 5.31
N ASP A 207 -18.01 30.27 6.52
CA ASP A 207 -16.64 30.07 6.97
C ASP A 207 -16.32 28.58 7.12
N ILE A 208 -15.11 28.20 6.72
CA ILE A 208 -14.65 26.81 6.70
C ILE A 208 -13.24 26.70 7.26
N ILE A 209 -12.92 25.52 7.77
CA ILE A 209 -11.57 25.11 8.10
C ILE A 209 -11.21 23.90 7.24
N ALA A 210 -10.09 24.00 6.54
CA ALA A 210 -9.53 22.95 5.73
C ALA A 210 -8.22 22.46 6.35
N ALA A 211 -8.09 21.16 6.56
CA ALA A 211 -6.91 20.53 7.16
C ALA A 211 -6.43 19.36 6.30
N SER A 212 -5.14 19.33 6.02
CA SER A 212 -4.44 18.18 5.43
C SER A 212 -3.63 17.48 6.50
N LEU A 213 -3.77 16.16 6.62
CA LEU A 213 -3.02 15.34 7.59
C LEU A 213 -2.21 14.27 6.83
N ASP A 214 -1.03 13.96 7.35
CA ASP A 214 -0.14 12.91 6.86
C ASP A 214 0.36 12.09 8.06
N LEU A 215 0.36 10.76 7.93
CA LEU A 215 0.82 9.86 8.99
C LEU A 215 2.32 9.58 8.87
N LYS A 216 3.07 10.07 9.85
CA LYS A 216 4.53 9.94 9.85
C LYS A 216 4.98 8.48 9.83
N SER A 217 5.65 8.08 8.75
CA SER A 217 6.23 6.74 8.58
C SER A 217 5.20 5.62 8.72
N TYR A 218 3.97 5.86 8.25
CA TYR A 218 2.81 4.98 8.42
C TYR A 218 3.11 3.48 8.28
N TYR A 219 3.60 3.06 7.11
CA TYR A 219 3.93 1.65 6.84
C TYR A 219 4.86 1.02 7.87
N HIS A 220 5.86 1.75 8.36
CA HIS A 220 6.84 1.22 9.31
C HIS A 220 6.28 0.98 10.72
N PHE A 221 5.12 1.56 11.05
CA PHE A 221 4.47 1.39 12.35
C PHE A 221 3.30 0.39 12.35
N ILE A 222 2.96 -0.16 11.17
CA ILE A 222 1.92 -1.19 11.06
C ILE A 222 2.48 -2.53 11.53
N ASP A 223 1.77 -3.19 12.44
CA ASP A 223 1.96 -4.61 12.73
C ASP A 223 1.23 -5.45 11.66
N PRO A 224 1.94 -6.26 10.84
CA PRO A 224 1.29 -7.09 9.83
C PRO A 224 0.30 -8.11 10.41
N LEU A 225 0.44 -8.50 11.68
CA LEU A 225 -0.48 -9.43 12.34
C LEU A 225 -1.85 -8.81 12.60
N ALA A 226 -2.00 -7.49 12.54
CA ALA A 226 -3.29 -6.83 12.75
C ALA A 226 -4.37 -7.29 11.77
N ILE A 227 -4.00 -7.77 10.57
CA ILE A 227 -4.94 -8.27 9.57
C ILE A 227 -5.70 -9.53 10.04
N THR A 228 -5.15 -10.30 11.00
CA THR A 228 -5.77 -11.54 11.48
C THR A 228 -6.68 -11.32 12.69
N SER A 229 -6.89 -10.07 13.11
CA SER A 229 -7.69 -9.75 14.28
C SER A 229 -9.19 -9.93 13.99
N ASP A 230 -9.88 -10.64 14.89
CA ASP A 230 -11.34 -10.78 14.83
C ASP A 230 -12.05 -9.42 14.98
N ASP A 231 -11.49 -8.50 15.77
CA ASP A 231 -12.04 -7.14 15.92
C ASP A 231 -12.01 -6.38 14.58
N LEU A 232 -10.95 -6.58 13.79
CA LEU A 232 -10.85 -6.00 12.46
C LEU A 232 -11.91 -6.59 11.52
N TYR A 233 -12.09 -7.91 11.52
CA TYR A 233 -13.12 -8.58 10.70
C TYR A 233 -14.52 -8.10 11.06
N ASN A 234 -14.82 -7.97 12.35
CA ASN A 234 -16.09 -7.45 12.84
C ASN A 234 -16.31 -5.99 12.43
N THR A 235 -15.28 -5.15 12.55
CA THR A 235 -15.35 -3.72 12.18
C THR A 235 -15.58 -3.51 10.68
N LEU A 236 -14.96 -4.36 9.86
CA LEU A 236 -15.13 -4.37 8.40
C LEU A 236 -16.39 -5.12 7.93
N ASN A 237 -17.08 -5.82 8.84
CA ASN A 237 -18.22 -6.70 8.54
C ASN A 237 -17.90 -7.74 7.45
N ILE A 238 -16.70 -8.33 7.48
CA ILE A 238 -16.24 -9.33 6.51
C ILE A 238 -16.47 -10.74 7.07
N LYS A 239 -16.99 -11.63 6.21
CA LYS A 239 -17.09 -13.07 6.50
C LYS A 239 -16.10 -13.82 5.63
N LEU A 240 -15.12 -14.46 6.27
CA LEU A 240 -14.13 -15.32 5.63
C LEU A 240 -14.38 -16.78 6.02
N THR A 241 -14.10 -17.71 5.10
CA THR A 241 -14.04 -19.14 5.42
C THR A 241 -12.82 -19.45 6.30
N GLU A 242 -12.77 -20.62 6.91
CA GLU A 242 -11.60 -21.03 7.71
C GLU A 242 -10.33 -21.13 6.85
N ASP A 243 -10.45 -21.58 5.59
CA ASP A 243 -9.33 -21.62 4.64
C ASP A 243 -8.83 -20.21 4.30
N GLU A 244 -9.74 -19.27 4.06
CA GLU A 244 -9.38 -17.87 3.77
C GLU A 244 -8.72 -17.17 4.96
N LYS A 245 -9.16 -17.49 6.18
CA LYS A 245 -8.50 -17.06 7.43
C LYS A 245 -7.11 -17.69 7.53
N ALA A 246 -6.96 -18.98 7.23
CA ALA A 246 -5.68 -19.66 7.26
C ALA A 246 -4.68 -19.07 6.26
N PHE A 247 -5.12 -18.75 5.03
CA PHE A 247 -4.29 -18.06 4.04
C PHE A 247 -3.90 -16.66 4.55
N THR A 248 -4.86 -15.90 5.06
CA THR A 248 -4.60 -14.56 5.61
C THR A 248 -3.63 -14.61 6.79
N ALA A 249 -3.72 -15.63 7.65
CA ALA A 249 -2.80 -15.84 8.75
C ALA A 249 -1.38 -16.19 8.29
N GLN A 250 -1.23 -17.08 7.30
CA GLN A 250 0.08 -17.37 6.71
C GLN A 250 0.71 -16.12 6.09
N LEU A 251 -0.07 -15.31 5.38
CA LEU A 251 0.42 -14.05 4.83
C LEU A 251 0.86 -13.08 5.93
N ALA A 252 0.07 -12.95 7.00
CA ALA A 252 0.40 -12.07 8.12
C ALA A 252 1.71 -12.49 8.80
N VAL A 253 1.90 -13.79 9.06
CA VAL A 253 3.14 -14.35 9.62
C VAL A 253 4.32 -14.14 8.67
N PHE A 254 4.14 -14.35 7.37
CA PHE A 254 5.16 -14.07 6.35
C PHE A 254 5.61 -12.60 6.39
N LEU A 255 4.65 -11.67 6.41
CA LEU A 255 4.92 -10.24 6.48
C LEU A 255 5.58 -9.85 7.82
N LYS A 256 5.21 -10.53 8.91
CA LYS A 256 5.85 -10.35 10.23
C LYS A 256 7.31 -10.80 10.22
N HIS A 257 7.62 -11.95 9.62
CA HIS A 257 9.01 -12.41 9.45
C HIS A 257 9.83 -11.41 8.62
N TRP A 258 9.24 -10.85 7.56
CA TRP A 258 9.89 -9.78 6.81
C TRP A 258 10.13 -8.53 7.68
N SER A 259 9.11 -8.09 8.43
CA SER A 259 9.20 -6.94 9.34
C SER A 259 10.33 -7.09 10.36
N ASP A 260 10.43 -8.27 10.99
CA ASP A 260 11.47 -8.55 11.98
C ASP A 260 12.87 -8.56 11.35
N GLY A 261 13.00 -9.14 10.16
CA GLY A 261 14.23 -9.10 9.38
C GLY A 261 14.64 -7.67 8.97
N ALA A 262 13.66 -6.85 8.56
CA ALA A 262 13.88 -5.46 8.18
C ALA A 262 14.31 -4.61 9.39
N ALA A 263 13.72 -4.84 10.56
CA ALA A 263 14.12 -4.19 11.81
C ALA A 263 15.56 -4.58 12.21
N ALA A 264 15.91 -5.87 12.10
CA ALA A 264 17.27 -6.35 12.37
C ALA A 264 18.30 -5.77 11.38
N PHE A 265 17.93 -5.66 10.10
CA PHE A 265 18.74 -5.02 9.07
C PHE A 265 18.94 -3.53 9.36
N GLY A 266 17.87 -2.81 9.70
CA GLY A 266 17.92 -1.39 10.07
C GLY A 266 18.85 -1.12 11.25
N LYS A 267 18.80 -1.97 12.30
CA LYS A 267 19.70 -1.88 13.46
C LYS A 267 21.18 -2.03 13.11
N LYS A 268 21.53 -2.82 12.09
CA LYS A 268 22.93 -3.00 11.66
C LYS A 268 23.50 -1.77 10.95
N ILE A 269 22.63 -0.94 10.36
CA ILE A 269 23.04 0.17 9.50
C ILE A 269 22.91 1.52 10.22
N ALA A 270 21.94 1.65 11.11
CA ALA A 270 21.73 2.87 11.87
C ALA A 270 22.84 3.04 12.92
N TYR A 271 23.75 4.00 12.70
CA TYR A 271 24.86 4.29 13.62
C TYR A 271 24.43 5.05 14.89
N LYS A 272 23.19 5.59 14.93
CA LYS A 272 22.53 6.21 16.11
C LYS A 272 21.01 6.07 15.98
N THR A 273 20.31 5.97 17.11
CA THR A 273 18.84 5.83 17.24
C THR A 273 18.10 6.86 16.37
N PRO A 274 17.09 6.45 15.59
CA PRO A 274 15.87 5.83 16.11
C PRO A 274 15.79 4.31 15.89
N VAL A 275 14.90 3.64 16.65
CA VAL A 275 14.47 2.27 16.36
C VAL A 275 13.74 2.29 15.01
N ILE A 276 14.33 1.66 13.99
CA ILE A 276 13.65 1.47 12.71
C ILE A 276 12.77 0.22 12.86
N ASN A 277 11.47 0.42 12.99
CA ASN A 277 10.51 -0.67 12.91
C ASN A 277 10.44 -1.15 11.45
N GLY A 278 10.43 -2.46 11.23
CA GLY A 278 10.26 -3.02 9.88
C GLY A 278 8.89 -2.68 9.33
N GLY A 279 7.87 -2.90 10.16
CA GLY A 279 6.47 -2.64 9.86
C GLY A 279 5.96 -3.43 8.67
N LEU A 280 4.95 -2.88 8.00
CA LEU A 280 4.41 -3.43 6.77
C LEU A 280 5.36 -3.14 5.60
N VAL A 281 5.61 -4.16 4.82
CA VAL A 281 6.53 -4.11 3.69
C VAL A 281 6.09 -3.14 2.60
N ILE A 282 7.06 -2.38 2.08
CA ILE A 282 6.92 -1.61 0.84
C ILE A 282 7.59 -2.44 -0.27
N GLY A 283 6.79 -2.98 -1.19
CA GLY A 283 7.26 -3.82 -2.31
C GLY A 283 6.28 -4.92 -2.72
N LEU A 284 5.39 -5.36 -1.83
CA LEU A 284 4.30 -6.30 -2.15
C LEU A 284 2.97 -5.56 -2.28
N THR A 285 2.14 -5.99 -3.22
CA THR A 285 0.84 -5.37 -3.50
C THR A 285 -0.17 -5.57 -2.39
N ALA A 286 -0.11 -6.69 -1.66
CA ALA A 286 -0.99 -6.98 -0.54
C ALA A 286 -0.90 -5.88 0.53
N SER A 287 0.28 -5.32 0.75
CA SER A 287 0.49 -4.22 1.70
C SER A 287 -0.39 -3.01 1.44
N ARG A 288 -0.77 -2.75 0.19
CA ARG A 288 -1.65 -1.62 -0.15
C ARG A 288 -3.07 -1.83 0.36
N ILE A 289 -3.56 -3.07 0.33
CA ILE A 289 -4.88 -3.41 0.89
C ILE A 289 -4.81 -3.35 2.41
N ILE A 290 -3.78 -3.98 2.99
CA ILE A 290 -3.58 -4.04 4.45
C ILE A 290 -3.49 -2.63 5.05
N SER A 291 -2.72 -1.74 4.43
CA SER A 291 -2.60 -0.36 4.91
C SER A 291 -3.93 0.39 4.82
N ASN A 292 -4.71 0.20 3.75
CA ASN A 292 -6.00 0.86 3.63
C ASN A 292 -7.04 0.37 4.66
N ILE A 293 -7.10 -0.93 4.95
CA ILE A 293 -8.15 -1.49 5.82
C ILE A 293 -7.94 -1.14 7.29
N LEU A 294 -6.69 -0.95 7.71
CA LEU A 294 -6.37 -0.54 9.08
C LEU A 294 -6.82 0.89 9.39
N LEU A 295 -7.06 1.73 8.38
CA LEU A 295 -7.61 3.08 8.53
C LEU A 295 -9.14 3.12 8.45
N HIS A 296 -9.82 2.00 8.15
CA HIS A 296 -11.27 2.01 7.98
C HIS A 296 -12.02 2.47 9.23
N HIS A 297 -11.60 2.04 10.42
CA HIS A 297 -12.24 2.49 11.66
C HIS A 297 -12.04 3.99 11.90
N TRP A 298 -10.86 4.51 11.55
CA TRP A 298 -10.57 5.94 11.59
C TRP A 298 -11.48 6.71 10.62
N ASP A 299 -11.64 6.21 9.40
CA ASP A 299 -12.53 6.80 8.39
C ASP A 299 -13.96 6.96 8.94
N LYS A 300 -14.51 5.89 9.53
CA LYS A 300 -15.82 5.91 10.19
C LYS A 300 -15.90 6.93 11.32
N LEU A 301 -14.90 6.95 12.22
CA LEU A 301 -14.89 7.89 13.34
C LEU A 301 -14.86 9.35 12.86
N VAL A 302 -14.06 9.67 11.84
CA VAL A 302 -14.02 11.03 11.29
C VAL A 302 -15.38 11.43 10.73
N ILE A 303 -16.01 10.55 9.94
CA ILE A 303 -17.31 10.83 9.33
C ILE A 303 -18.40 10.96 10.40
N GLU A 304 -18.50 10.00 11.31
CA GLU A 304 -19.56 9.93 12.32
C GLU A 304 -19.42 11.00 13.41
N LYS A 305 -18.19 11.27 13.88
CA LYS A 305 -17.95 12.18 15.02
C LYS A 305 -17.76 13.62 14.61
N LEU A 306 -17.15 13.88 13.45
CA LEU A 306 -16.90 15.26 12.99
C LEU A 306 -17.95 15.74 11.99
N SER A 307 -18.69 14.84 11.33
CA SER A 307 -19.66 15.18 10.28
C SER A 307 -19.13 16.26 9.30
N PRO A 308 -17.96 16.04 8.69
CA PRO A 308 -17.31 17.06 7.88
C PRO A 308 -18.08 17.33 6.59
N ILE A 309 -17.88 18.53 6.03
CA ILE A 309 -18.35 18.86 4.67
C ILE A 309 -17.69 17.89 3.67
N HIS A 310 -16.40 17.64 3.87
CA HIS A 310 -15.63 16.68 3.08
C HIS A 310 -14.60 15.96 3.93
N TYR A 311 -14.54 14.64 3.77
CA TYR A 311 -13.42 13.83 4.20
C TYR A 311 -13.05 12.85 3.09
N GLY A 312 -11.76 12.80 2.78
CA GLY A 312 -11.23 11.82 1.85
C GLY A 312 -9.77 11.54 2.16
N ARG A 313 -9.34 10.30 1.91
CA ARG A 313 -7.94 9.91 2.03
C ARG A 313 -7.40 9.23 0.79
N TYR A 314 -6.12 9.48 0.53
CA TYR A 314 -5.32 8.79 -0.46
C TYR A 314 -4.22 8.01 0.25
N VAL A 315 -4.51 6.74 0.58
CA VAL A 315 -3.67 5.94 1.49
C VAL A 315 -3.62 6.61 2.88
N ASP A 316 -2.49 7.20 3.26
CA ASP A 316 -2.24 7.90 4.53
C ASP A 316 -2.41 9.42 4.46
N ASP A 317 -2.41 10.00 3.26
CA ASP A 317 -2.73 11.41 3.06
C ASP A 317 -4.23 11.65 3.25
N MET A 318 -4.62 12.49 4.21
CA MET A 318 -6.02 12.79 4.51
C MET A 318 -6.32 14.25 4.25
N PHE A 319 -7.53 14.52 3.73
CA PHE A 319 -8.03 15.86 3.50
C PHE A 319 -9.40 16.01 4.15
N LEU A 320 -9.51 16.98 5.06
CA LEU A 320 -10.69 17.26 5.87
C LEU A 320 -11.13 18.70 5.63
N VAL A 321 -12.44 18.91 5.45
CA VAL A 321 -13.08 20.22 5.37
C VAL A 321 -14.27 20.24 6.32
N ILE A 322 -14.27 21.15 7.28
CA ILE A 322 -15.33 21.34 8.28
C ILE A 322 -15.80 22.80 8.28
N ARG A 323 -17.02 23.04 8.76
CA ARG A 323 -17.50 24.41 8.97
C ARG A 323 -16.78 25.03 10.16
N ASP A 324 -16.40 26.30 10.01
CA ASP A 324 -15.91 27.07 11.14
C ASP A 324 -17.12 27.57 11.94
N THR A 325 -17.21 27.18 13.21
CA THR A 325 -18.23 27.66 14.13
C THR A 325 -17.78 28.88 14.93
N GLY A 326 -16.56 29.38 14.69
CA GLY A 326 -15.95 30.50 15.42
C GLY A 326 -15.49 30.13 16.83
N THR A 327 -15.46 28.84 17.17
CA THR A 327 -15.19 28.34 18.53
C THR A 327 -14.04 27.32 18.59
N ILE A 328 -13.21 27.26 17.54
CA ILE A 328 -12.08 26.32 17.43
C ILE A 328 -10.81 26.93 18.00
#